data_AF-A0A4S1E6B6-F1
#
_entry.id   AF-A0A4S1E6B6-F1
#
_cell.length_a   1.000
_cell.length_b   1.000
_cell.length_c   1.000
_cell.angle_alpha   90.00
_cell.angle_beta   90.00
_cell.angle_gamma   90.00
#
_symmetry.space_group_name_H-M   'P 1'
#
loop_
_entity.id
_entity.type
_entity.pdbx_description
1 polymer ?
#
loop_
_entity_poly.entity_id
_entity_poly.type
_entity_poly.pdbx_seq_one_letter_code
_entity_poly.pdbx_strand_id
1 'polypeptide(L)'
;MSNLFYVQDSRSYVGNDMLFWGLNGNGYTTDLRKAQLYTQEQAQSMHNNRETDIPWPKEYIDAKTRPAVDMQYVKRTEALAGTGIVLAERKPRRKEQVRCQGCGSFISETNFWGGCCPRCQADNRP
;
A
#
# COMPACT_ATOMS: atom_id res chain seq x y z
N MET A 1 15.12 -17.85 28.06
CA MET A 1 15.05 -16.94 26.90
C MET A 1 15.57 -17.71 25.71
N SER A 2 14.76 -17.88 24.67
CA SER A 2 15.21 -18.57 23.47
C SER A 2 16.07 -17.62 22.63
N ASN A 3 17.31 -17.97 22.33
CA ASN A 3 18.23 -17.21 21.45
C ASN A 3 17.84 -17.33 19.97
N LEU A 4 16.56 -17.11 19.68
CA LEU A 4 16.00 -17.18 18.33
C LEU A 4 15.68 -15.78 17.81
N PHE A 5 15.88 -15.61 16.51
CA PHE A 5 15.75 -14.33 15.84
C PHE A 5 14.88 -14.50 14.60
N TYR A 6 14.07 -13.48 14.33
CA TYR A 6 13.54 -13.24 13.00
C TYR A 6 14.52 -12.35 12.24
N VAL A 7 14.72 -12.59 10.95
CA VAL A 7 15.57 -11.72 10.11
C VAL A 7 14.66 -10.93 9.18
N GLN A 8 14.70 -9.61 9.29
CA GLN A 8 13.92 -8.68 8.48
C GLN A 8 14.66 -8.37 7.18
N ASP A 9 13.96 -8.30 6.05
CA ASP A 9 14.44 -7.57 4.87
C ASP A 9 14.00 -6.10 4.94
N SER A 10 14.94 -5.21 5.30
CA SER A 10 14.66 -3.78 5.54
C SER A 10 14.51 -2.93 4.28
N ARG A 11 14.69 -3.50 3.08
CA ARG A 11 14.60 -2.77 1.80
C ARG A 11 13.20 -2.27 1.47
N SER A 12 12.16 -2.86 2.07
CA SER A 12 10.77 -2.47 1.83
C SER A 12 9.85 -2.84 2.98
N TYR A 13 8.65 -2.27 2.97
CA TYR A 13 7.58 -2.55 3.92
C TYR A 13 6.28 -2.85 3.17
N VAL A 14 5.39 -3.63 3.77
CA VAL A 14 4.01 -3.78 3.29
C VAL A 14 3.12 -2.86 4.12
N GLY A 15 2.94 -1.63 3.64
CA GLY A 15 2.32 -0.57 4.45
C GLY A 15 3.16 -0.28 5.70
N ASN A 16 2.63 -0.59 6.87
CA ASN A 16 3.32 -0.43 8.15
C ASN A 16 3.97 -1.74 8.66
N ASP A 17 3.84 -2.84 7.92
CA ASP A 17 4.29 -4.16 8.38
C ASP A 17 5.70 -4.50 7.87
N MET A 18 6.53 -5.04 8.77
CA MET A 18 7.88 -5.53 8.49
C MET A 18 7.84 -6.83 7.68
N LEU A 19 8.81 -7.00 6.79
CA LEU A 19 8.99 -8.22 6.00
C LEU A 19 10.11 -9.07 6.61
N PHE A 20 9.81 -10.34 6.90
CA PHE A 20 10.76 -11.31 7.43
C PHE A 20 11.03 -12.42 6.43
N TRP A 21 12.22 -13.03 6.49
CA TRP A 21 12.53 -14.21 5.70
C TRP A 21 11.54 -15.34 5.98
N GLY A 22 10.97 -15.90 4.92
CA GLY A 22 10.00 -16.99 4.98
C GLY A 22 10.68 -18.35 5.26
N LEU A 23 9.93 -19.26 5.87
CA LEU A 23 10.35 -20.63 6.11
C LEU A 23 10.89 -21.28 4.82
N ASN A 24 12.01 -21.99 4.94
CA ASN A 24 12.65 -22.72 3.85
C ASN A 24 13.04 -21.84 2.64
N GLY A 25 13.28 -20.54 2.85
CA GLY A 25 13.66 -19.62 1.77
C GLY A 25 12.51 -19.24 0.83
N ASN A 26 11.25 -19.39 1.26
CA ASN A 26 10.06 -19.04 0.48
C ASN A 26 9.80 -17.52 0.41
N GLY A 27 10.82 -16.73 0.08
CA GLY A 27 10.73 -15.27 -0.06
C GLY A 27 10.56 -14.55 1.29
N TYR A 28 9.76 -13.49 1.29
CA TYR A 28 9.50 -12.64 2.46
C TYR A 28 8.04 -12.67 2.87
N THR A 29 7.77 -12.54 4.17
CA THR A 29 6.41 -12.60 4.72
C THR A 29 6.22 -11.62 5.87
N THR A 30 5.00 -11.11 6.01
CA THR A 30 4.53 -10.36 7.19
C THR A 30 3.91 -11.28 8.24
N ASP A 31 3.63 -12.55 7.90
CA ASP A 31 3.04 -13.53 8.80
C ASP A 31 4.14 -14.30 9.55
N LEU A 32 4.33 -13.97 10.84
CA LEU A 32 5.37 -14.59 11.68
C LEU A 32 5.24 -16.11 11.83
N ARG A 33 4.05 -16.69 11.58
CA ARG A 33 3.86 -18.15 11.57
C ARG A 33 4.54 -18.82 10.39
N LYS A 34 4.79 -18.04 9.33
CA LYS A 34 5.47 -18.46 8.10
C LYS A 34 6.90 -17.93 8.03
N ALA A 35 7.35 -17.18 9.03
CA ALA A 35 8.70 -16.63 9.08
C ALA A 35 9.70 -17.67 9.62
N GLN A 36 10.89 -17.69 9.04
CA GLN A 36 12.01 -18.53 9.47
C GLN A 36 12.58 -17.99 10.78
N LEU A 37 12.80 -18.90 11.73
CA LEU A 37 13.58 -18.64 12.94
C LEU A 37 15.02 -19.05 12.71
N TYR A 38 15.92 -18.18 13.18
CA TYR A 38 17.35 -18.36 13.09
C TYR A 38 17.97 -18.36 14.48
N THR A 39 19.04 -19.15 14.63
CA THR A 39 19.97 -19.01 15.75
C THR A 39 20.71 -17.67 15.66
N GLN A 40 21.33 -17.24 16.76
CA GLN A 40 22.11 -16.01 16.80
C GLN A 40 23.22 -16.01 15.74
N GLU A 41 23.95 -17.13 15.60
CA GLU A 41 25.06 -17.26 14.66
C GLU A 41 24.59 -17.16 13.21
N GLN A 42 23.48 -17.81 12.88
CA GLN A 42 22.87 -17.74 11.54
C GLN A 42 22.37 -16.32 11.24
N ALA A 43 21.67 -15.70 12.18
CA ALA A 43 21.13 -14.35 12.02
C ALA A 43 22.25 -13.33 11.82
N GLN A 44 23.34 -13.44 12.60
CA GLN A 44 24.53 -12.61 12.43
C GLN A 44 25.22 -12.86 11.08
N SER A 45 25.34 -14.12 10.66
CA SER A 45 25.92 -14.46 9.36
C SER A 45 25.13 -13.86 8.20
N MET A 46 23.79 -13.87 8.27
CA MET A 46 22.94 -13.22 7.26
C MET A 46 23.18 -11.71 7.21
N HIS A 47 23.19 -11.05 8.37
CA HIS A 47 23.47 -9.61 8.44
C HIS A 47 24.85 -9.24 7.89
N ASN A 48 25.88 -10.04 8.22
CA ASN A 48 27.23 -9.85 7.69
C ASN A 48 27.30 -10.00 6.17
N ASN A 49 26.48 -10.90 5.58
CA ASN A 49 26.39 -11.08 4.14
C ASN A 49 25.58 -9.98 3.46
N ARG A 50 24.56 -9.43 4.15
CA ARG A 50 23.69 -8.40 3.60
C ARG A 50 23.21 -7.46 4.71
N GLU A 51 23.68 -6.21 4.70
CA GLU A 51 23.37 -5.20 5.72
C GLU A 51 21.87 -4.95 5.92
N THR A 52 21.07 -5.19 4.88
CA THR A 52 19.61 -4.99 4.91
C THR A 52 18.87 -6.14 5.61
N ASP A 53 19.54 -7.25 5.89
CA ASP A 53 19.02 -8.35 6.71
C ASP A 53 19.23 -8.04 8.20
N ILE A 54 18.21 -7.48 8.84
CA ILE A 54 18.30 -7.01 10.23
C ILE A 54 17.76 -8.09 11.17
N PRO A 55 18.58 -8.65 12.07
CA PRO A 55 18.15 -9.65 13.03
C PRO A 55 17.42 -9.01 14.22
N TRP A 56 16.25 -9.56 14.56
CA TRP A 56 15.42 -9.11 15.67
C TRP A 56 15.15 -10.25 16.65
N PRO A 57 15.32 -10.06 17.97
CA PRO A 57 14.99 -11.08 18.96
C PRO A 57 13.53 -11.52 18.84
N LYS A 58 13.29 -12.83 18.81
CA LYS A 58 11.95 -13.41 18.66
C LYS A 58 10.97 -12.84 19.68
N GLU A 59 11.35 -12.85 20.96
CA GLU A 59 10.51 -12.39 22.06
C GLU A 59 10.10 -10.91 21.91
N TYR A 60 11.00 -10.07 21.36
CA TYR A 60 10.73 -8.65 21.14
C TYR A 60 9.68 -8.41 20.04
N ILE A 61 9.72 -9.21 18.97
CA ILE A 61 8.81 -9.12 17.83
C ILE A 61 7.47 -9.77 18.15
N ASP A 62 7.46 -10.94 18.79
CA ASP A 62 6.24 -11.62 19.23
C ASP A 62 5.41 -10.71 20.14
N ALA A 63 6.05 -9.93 21.03
CA ALA A 63 5.36 -8.99 21.91
C ALA A 63 4.73 -7.78 21.19
N LYS A 64 5.08 -7.54 19.92
CA LYS A 64 4.59 -6.40 19.11
C LYS A 64 3.74 -6.83 17.92
N THR A 65 3.61 -8.14 17.70
CA THR A 65 2.84 -8.64 16.58
C THR A 65 1.35 -8.40 16.79
N ARG A 66 0.64 -8.20 15.68
CA ARG A 66 -0.83 -8.08 15.65
C ARG A 66 -1.37 -9.01 14.57
N PRO A 67 -2.59 -9.55 14.73
CA PRO A 67 -3.26 -10.22 13.63
C PRO A 67 -3.37 -9.30 12.41
N ALA A 68 -3.12 -9.86 11.23
CA ALA A 68 -3.24 -9.18 9.94
C ALA A 68 -4.09 -10.03 8.98
N VAL A 69 -4.79 -9.36 8.07
CA VAL A 69 -5.60 -10.01 7.03
C VAL A 69 -4.87 -9.92 5.71
N ASP A 70 -4.51 -11.07 5.15
CA ASP A 70 -3.89 -11.17 3.84
C ASP A 70 -4.96 -11.13 2.74
N MET A 71 -4.93 -10.05 1.94
CA MET A 71 -5.93 -9.78 0.92
C MET A 71 -5.97 -10.84 -0.19
N GLN A 72 -4.89 -11.62 -0.38
CA GLN A 72 -4.83 -12.68 -1.39
C GLN A 72 -5.81 -13.82 -1.08
N TYR A 73 -6.19 -13.98 0.19
CA TYR A 73 -7.16 -14.98 0.64
C TYR A 73 -8.57 -14.40 0.86
N VAL A 74 -8.79 -13.12 0.60
CA VAL A 74 -10.09 -12.47 0.82
C VAL A 74 -10.85 -12.29 -0.48
N LYS A 75 -12.01 -12.95 -0.58
CA LYS A 75 -12.94 -12.77 -1.70
C LYS A 75 -14.19 -12.03 -1.23
N ARG A 76 -14.32 -10.77 -1.65
CA ARG A 76 -15.47 -9.91 -1.28
C ARG A 76 -16.81 -10.50 -1.72
N THR A 77 -16.87 -11.11 -2.91
CA THR A 77 -18.11 -11.72 -3.44
C THR A 77 -18.58 -12.89 -2.59
N GLU A 78 -17.66 -13.76 -2.17
CA GLU A 78 -17.92 -14.89 -1.30
C GLU A 78 -18.35 -14.43 0.10
N ALA A 79 -17.60 -13.49 0.69
CA ALA A 79 -17.85 -13.00 2.05
C ALA A 79 -19.18 -12.25 2.21
N LEU A 80 -19.67 -11.59 1.15
CA LEU A 80 -20.93 -10.84 1.17
C LEU A 80 -22.13 -11.64 0.65
N ALA A 81 -21.92 -12.85 0.12
CA ALA A 81 -23.01 -13.69 -0.39
C ALA A 81 -24.04 -13.99 0.71
N GLY A 82 -25.32 -13.72 0.43
CA GLY A 82 -26.41 -13.98 1.38
C GLY A 82 -26.52 -13.01 2.56
N THR A 83 -25.60 -12.04 2.71
CA THR A 83 -25.63 -11.05 3.81
C THR A 83 -26.67 -9.95 3.62
N GLY A 84 -27.21 -9.78 2.42
CA GLY A 84 -28.08 -8.65 2.05
C GLY A 84 -27.36 -7.31 1.90
N ILE A 85 -26.04 -7.26 2.13
CA ILE A 85 -25.22 -6.05 1.98
C ILE A 85 -24.98 -5.79 0.49
N VAL A 86 -25.51 -4.66 -0.01
CA VAL A 86 -25.26 -4.19 -1.37
C VAL A 86 -24.19 -3.09 -1.33
N LEU A 87 -23.09 -3.29 -2.04
CA LEU A 87 -22.04 -2.28 -2.16
C LEU A 87 -22.52 -1.10 -3.01
N ALA A 88 -22.39 0.12 -2.49
CA ALA A 88 -22.73 1.31 -3.24
C ALA A 88 -21.78 1.48 -4.44
N GLU A 89 -22.35 1.81 -5.60
CA GLU A 89 -21.55 2.12 -6.78
C GLU A 89 -20.75 3.40 -6.58
N ARG A 90 -19.52 3.41 -7.12
CA ARG A 90 -18.68 4.61 -7.14
C ARG A 90 -19.32 5.63 -8.08
N LYS A 91 -19.92 6.69 -7.52
CA LYS A 91 -20.37 7.84 -8.31
C LYS A 91 -19.16 8.51 -8.96
N PRO A 92 -19.17 8.76 -10.29
CA PRO A 92 -18.10 9.50 -10.92
C PRO A 92 -18.01 10.90 -10.31
N ARG A 93 -16.79 11.39 -10.08
CA ARG A 93 -16.59 12.77 -9.63
C ARG A 93 -17.15 13.69 -10.74
N ARG A 94 -18.01 14.63 -10.37
CA ARG A 94 -18.50 15.65 -11.30
C ARG A 94 -17.29 16.43 -11.83
N LYS A 95 -17.13 16.49 -13.14
CA LYS A 95 -16.11 17.34 -13.78
C LYS A 95 -16.40 18.79 -13.45
N GLU A 96 -15.37 19.53 -13.05
CA GLU A 96 -15.50 20.96 -12.79
C GLU A 96 -15.87 21.65 -14.11
N GLN A 97 -16.88 22.52 -14.05
CA GLN A 97 -17.33 23.28 -15.20
C GLN A 97 -16.70 24.67 -15.10
N VAL A 98 -15.59 24.87 -15.79
CA VAL A 98 -14.94 26.18 -15.85
C VAL A 98 -15.79 27.16 -16.67
N ARG A 99 -15.87 28.40 -16.22
CA ARG A 99 -16.58 29.48 -16.91
C ARG A 99 -15.57 30.43 -17.54
N CYS A 100 -15.90 30.92 -18.73
CA CYS A 100 -15.14 31.99 -19.37
C CYS A 100 -15.23 33.27 -18.52
N GLN A 101 -14.09 33.93 -18.28
CA GLN A 101 -14.00 35.17 -17.52
C GLN A 101 -14.69 36.35 -18.22
N GLY A 102 -14.73 36.37 -19.57
CA GLY A 102 -15.36 37.44 -20.35
C GLY A 102 -16.88 37.30 -20.48
N CYS A 103 -17.37 36.13 -20.91
CA CYS A 103 -18.79 35.94 -21.24
C CYS A 103 -19.56 34.99 -20.31
N GLY A 104 -18.92 34.44 -19.27
CA GLY A 104 -19.54 33.53 -18.29
C GLY A 104 -19.99 32.17 -18.85
N SER A 105 -19.75 31.90 -20.13
CA SER A 105 -20.13 30.65 -20.77
C SER A 105 -19.29 29.49 -20.25
N PHE A 106 -19.92 28.32 -20.08
CA PHE A 106 -19.18 27.11 -19.73
C PHE A 106 -18.25 26.71 -20.87
N ILE A 107 -16.97 26.53 -20.56
CA ILE A 107 -15.93 26.08 -21.50
C ILE A 107 -15.24 24.83 -20.94
N SER A 108 -14.48 24.12 -21.77
CA SER A 108 -13.65 23.00 -21.32
C SER A 108 -12.39 23.53 -20.62
N GLU A 109 -11.75 22.72 -19.77
CA GLU A 109 -10.43 23.04 -19.20
C GLU A 109 -9.40 23.34 -20.30
N THR A 110 -9.40 22.59 -21.40
CA THR A 110 -8.53 22.85 -22.56
C THR A 110 -8.73 24.26 -23.13
N ASN A 111 -9.97 24.74 -23.24
CA ASN A 111 -10.26 26.08 -23.75
C ASN A 111 -9.96 27.16 -22.70
N PHE A 112 -10.09 26.85 -21.41
CA PHE A 112 -9.71 27.75 -20.33
C PHE A 112 -8.20 27.98 -20.31
N TRP A 113 -7.40 26.91 -20.40
CA TRP A 113 -5.93 26.98 -20.42
C TRP A 113 -5.34 27.31 -21.80
N GLY A 114 -6.06 27.03 -22.88
CA GLY A 114 -5.67 27.30 -24.28
C GLY A 114 -5.84 28.76 -24.71
N GLY A 115 -6.27 29.63 -23.80
CA GLY A 115 -6.41 31.06 -24.06
C GLY A 115 -7.82 31.43 -24.49
N CYS A 116 -8.14 31.23 -25.76
CA CYS A 116 -9.32 31.87 -26.33
C CYS A 116 -10.63 31.10 -26.08
N CYS A 117 -11.63 31.80 -25.52
CA CYS A 117 -13.00 31.29 -25.44
C CYS A 117 -13.58 31.10 -26.86
N PRO A 118 -14.13 29.91 -27.20
CA PRO A 118 -14.69 29.68 -28.54
C PRO A 118 -15.92 30.55 -28.87
N ARG A 119 -16.55 31.15 -27.85
CA ARG A 119 -17.72 32.02 -28.03
C ARG A 119 -17.36 33.50 -28.12
N CYS A 120 -16.58 34.01 -27.17
CA CYS A 120 -16.30 35.45 -27.07
C CYS A 120 -14.84 35.82 -27.32
N GLN A 121 -13.97 34.84 -27.60
CA GLN A 121 -12.54 35.00 -27.84
C GLN A 121 -11.75 35.64 -26.68
N ALA A 122 -12.36 35.85 -25.51
CA ALA A 122 -11.65 36.32 -24.32
C ALA A 122 -10.60 35.29 -23.88
N ASP A 123 -9.43 35.80 -23.49
CA ASP A 123 -8.35 35.02 -22.90
C ASP A 123 -8.71 34.63 -21.46
N ASN A 124 -8.70 33.34 -21.13
CA ASN A 124 -9.08 32.83 -19.81
C ASN A 124 -7.89 32.30 -19.00
N ARG A 125 -6.66 32.39 -19.55
CA ARG A 125 -5.44 32.02 -18.83
C ARG A 125 -5.26 32.95 -17.61
N PRO A 126 -4.75 32.43 -16.48
CA PRO A 126 -4.46 33.25 -15.31
C PRO A 126 -3.42 34.35 -15.57
#